data_AF-A0A3B8IA77-F1
#
_entry.id   AF-A0A3B8IA77-F1
#
_cell.length_a   1.000
_cell.length_b   1.000
_cell.length_c   1.000
_cell.angle_alpha   90.00
_cell.angle_beta   90.00
_cell.angle_gamma   90.00
#
_symmetry.space_group_name_H-M   'P 1'
#
loop_
_entity.id
_entity.type
_entity.pdbx_description
1 polymer ?
#
loop_
_entity_poly.entity_id
_entity_poly.type
_entity_poly.pdbx_seq_one_letter_code
_entity_poly.pdbx_strand_id
1 'polypeptide(L)'
;MSIVLSIPSAHAHLLAILRYWPDLNLARGDAEVWVRGFTEEQAVQSEVRSIPYISLFREQEGRLIPWGKSLPTKRLPGLLWTPIARAIPVESPDYNHNFFGVAEQITIGLVSHSSPQEAAALKTSFTALKAYVASAPAVRLQELRWVHSSEEQVLIMGHPLPALPGQTYWPLGEHWLPAGYTF
;
A
#
# COMPACT_ATOMS: atom_id res chain seq x y z
N MET A 1 -9.59 -3.85 45.41
CA MET A 1 -8.35 -4.58 45.12
C MET A 1 -8.20 -4.58 43.61
N SER A 2 -7.01 -4.25 43.08
CA SER A 2 -6.79 -4.27 41.63
C SER A 2 -5.96 -5.49 41.28
N ILE A 3 -6.33 -6.18 40.21
CA ILE A 3 -5.51 -7.25 39.65
C ILE A 3 -4.60 -6.66 38.57
N VAL A 4 -3.38 -7.16 38.54
CA VAL A 4 -2.31 -6.75 37.64
C VAL A 4 -1.79 -7.99 36.93
N LEU A 5 -1.57 -7.86 35.63
CA LEU A 5 -0.98 -8.87 34.77
C LEU A 5 0.41 -8.39 34.32
N SER A 6 1.40 -9.27 34.35
CA SER A 6 2.69 -9.06 33.68
C SER A 6 2.91 -10.08 32.56
N ILE A 7 3.59 -9.65 31.51
CA ILE A 7 4.03 -10.51 30.40
C ILE A 7 5.40 -10.04 29.92
N PRO A 8 6.31 -10.93 29.49
CA PRO A 8 7.57 -10.51 28.88
C PRO A 8 7.35 -9.63 27.65
N SER A 9 8.17 -8.59 27.46
CA SER A 9 8.02 -7.63 26.36
C SER A 9 8.04 -8.29 24.96
N ALA A 10 8.76 -9.40 24.80
CA ALA A 10 8.77 -10.19 23.57
C ALA A 10 7.38 -10.74 23.16
N HIS A 11 6.49 -10.92 24.13
CA HIS A 11 5.14 -11.47 23.93
C HIS A 11 4.04 -10.42 24.08
N ALA A 12 4.38 -9.13 24.17
CA ALA A 12 3.42 -8.04 24.38
C ALA A 12 2.30 -7.98 23.32
N HIS A 13 2.55 -8.47 22.10
CA HIS A 13 1.55 -8.55 21.03
C HIS A 13 0.33 -9.40 21.41
N LEU A 14 0.48 -10.37 22.31
CA LEU A 14 -0.63 -11.23 22.78
C LEU A 14 -1.65 -10.48 23.64
N LEU A 15 -1.27 -9.31 24.18
CA LEU A 15 -2.19 -8.43 24.91
C LEU A 15 -3.22 -7.74 24.00
N ALA A 16 -3.10 -7.87 22.68
CA ALA A 16 -4.05 -7.30 21.72
C ALA A 16 -5.49 -7.79 21.96
N ILE A 17 -5.67 -9.00 22.50
CA ILE A 17 -6.99 -9.55 22.86
C ILE A 17 -7.67 -8.65 23.89
N LEU A 18 -6.93 -8.00 24.79
CA LEU A 18 -7.49 -7.18 25.87
C LEU A 18 -7.82 -5.74 25.44
N ARG A 19 -7.54 -5.37 24.18
CA ARG A 19 -7.67 -3.99 23.67
C ARG A 19 -9.09 -3.43 23.79
N TYR A 20 -10.12 -4.27 23.76
CA TYR A 20 -11.52 -3.82 23.80
C TYR A 20 -11.99 -3.44 25.21
N TRP A 21 -11.15 -3.61 26.25
CA TRP A 21 -11.54 -3.32 27.63
C TRP A 21 -11.17 -1.87 27.97
N PRO A 22 -12.16 -0.97 28.16
CA PRO A 22 -11.90 0.46 28.30
C PRO A 22 -11.21 0.82 29.61
N ASP A 23 -11.41 0.02 30.67
CA ASP A 23 -10.95 0.33 32.03
C ASP A 23 -9.51 -0.14 32.30
N LEU A 24 -8.90 -0.85 31.35
CA LEU A 24 -7.54 -1.35 31.50
C LEU A 24 -6.49 -0.31 31.10
N ASN A 25 -5.42 -0.29 31.88
CA ASN A 25 -4.24 0.52 31.60
C ASN A 25 -3.02 -0.37 31.41
N LEU A 26 -2.22 -0.06 30.39
CA LEU A 26 -0.98 -0.74 30.06
C LEU A 26 0.21 0.16 30.39
N ALA A 27 1.27 -0.43 30.92
CA ALA A 27 2.55 0.22 31.12
C ALA A 27 3.68 -0.67 30.61
N ARG A 28 4.68 -0.06 29.97
CA ARG A 28 5.85 -0.77 29.45
C ARG A 28 7.02 -0.55 30.41
N GLY A 29 7.57 -1.64 30.95
CA GLY A 29 8.86 -1.62 31.64
C GLY A 29 9.98 -2.10 30.71
N ASP A 30 11.19 -2.19 31.24
CA ASP A 30 12.38 -2.54 30.45
C ASP A 30 12.33 -3.97 29.90
N ALA A 31 11.86 -4.93 30.70
CA ALA A 31 11.82 -6.35 30.34
C ALA A 31 10.40 -6.95 30.24
N GLU A 32 9.43 -6.32 30.91
CA GLU A 32 8.05 -6.81 31.02
C GLU A 32 7.06 -5.68 30.73
N VAL A 33 5.94 -6.06 30.12
CA VAL A 33 4.76 -5.21 29.95
C VAL A 33 3.73 -5.57 31.01
N TRP A 34 3.13 -4.54 31.58
CA TRP A 34 2.21 -4.63 32.70
C TRP A 34 0.84 -4.11 32.29
N VAL A 35 -0.22 -4.78 32.74
CA VAL A 35 -1.60 -4.33 32.56
C VAL A 35 -2.27 -4.32 33.92
N ARG A 36 -2.93 -3.22 34.28
CA ARG A 36 -3.67 -3.06 35.54
C ARG A 36 -5.10 -2.63 35.29
N GLY A 37 -5.94 -2.77 36.32
CA GLY A 37 -7.35 -2.36 36.27
C GLY A 37 -8.32 -3.53 36.11
N PHE A 38 -7.83 -4.76 36.18
CA PHE A 38 -8.68 -5.95 36.13
C PHE A 38 -9.54 -6.08 37.38
N THR A 39 -10.81 -6.44 37.19
CA THR A 39 -11.69 -6.97 38.26
C THR A 39 -11.41 -8.46 38.52
N GLU A 40 -11.90 -9.00 39.64
CA GLU A 40 -11.71 -10.43 39.95
C GLU A 40 -12.42 -11.33 38.94
N GLU A 41 -13.59 -10.91 38.44
CA GLU A 41 -14.36 -11.61 37.42
C GLU A 41 -13.61 -11.62 36.09
N GLN A 42 -13.04 -10.48 35.72
CA GLN A 42 -12.25 -10.30 34.51
C GLN A 42 -10.98 -11.16 34.51
N ALA A 43 -10.30 -11.30 35.64
CA ALA A 43 -9.08 -12.09 35.74
C ALA A 43 -9.28 -13.59 35.53
N VAL A 44 -10.50 -14.10 35.75
CA VAL A 44 -10.85 -15.51 35.52
C VAL A 44 -11.49 -15.77 34.15
N GLN A 45 -11.76 -14.73 33.36
CA GLN A 45 -12.29 -14.88 32.00
C GLN A 45 -11.32 -15.63 31.09
N SER A 46 -11.89 -16.37 30.14
CA SER A 46 -11.15 -17.16 29.15
C SER A 46 -10.14 -16.34 28.34
N GLU A 47 -10.46 -15.08 28.08
CA GLU A 47 -9.68 -14.14 27.29
C GLU A 47 -8.37 -13.78 27.98
N VAL A 48 -8.38 -13.70 29.32
CA VAL A 48 -7.15 -13.50 30.11
C VAL A 48 -6.41 -14.82 30.27
N ARG A 49 -7.12 -15.91 30.61
CA ARG A 49 -6.49 -17.22 30.88
C ARG A 49 -5.89 -17.90 29.65
N SER A 50 -6.32 -17.50 28.44
CA SER A 50 -5.79 -18.02 27.18
C SER A 50 -4.47 -17.35 26.75
N ILE A 51 -4.07 -16.23 27.36
CA ILE A 51 -2.83 -15.54 27.02
C ILE A 51 -1.66 -16.32 27.64
N PRO A 52 -0.72 -16.87 26.85
CA PRO A 52 0.42 -17.59 27.39
C PRO A 52 1.46 -16.63 27.98
N TYR A 53 2.34 -17.18 28.84
CA TYR A 53 3.46 -16.48 29.48
C TYR A 53 3.07 -15.32 30.42
N ILE A 54 1.79 -15.23 30.80
CA ILE A 54 1.33 -14.22 31.74
C ILE A 54 1.56 -14.63 33.19
N SER A 55 1.79 -13.64 34.04
CA SER A 55 1.76 -13.78 35.49
C SER A 55 0.71 -12.84 36.06
N LEU A 56 -0.26 -13.39 36.79
CA LEU A 56 -1.30 -12.63 37.47
C LEU A 56 -0.91 -12.33 38.91
N PHE A 57 -1.15 -11.10 39.34
CA PHE A 57 -0.87 -10.60 40.67
C PHE A 57 -2.06 -9.83 41.21
N ARG A 58 -2.32 -9.95 42.50
CA ARG A 58 -3.17 -9.04 43.26
C ARG A 58 -2.29 -7.92 43.80
N GLU A 59 -2.69 -6.69 43.53
CA GLU A 59 -2.04 -5.51 44.08
C GLU A 59 -2.67 -5.12 45.43
N GLN A 60 -1.83 -5.00 46.45
CA GLN A 60 -2.20 -4.46 47.76
C GLN A 60 -1.12 -3.50 48.24
N GLU A 61 -1.46 -2.22 48.39
CA GLU A 61 -0.54 -1.16 48.87
C GLU A 61 0.80 -1.11 48.11
N GLY A 62 0.76 -1.26 46.77
CA GLY A 62 1.94 -1.25 45.91
C GLY A 62 2.80 -2.53 45.96
N ARG A 63 2.35 -3.57 46.69
CA ARG A 63 2.95 -4.90 46.69
C ARG A 63 2.15 -5.86 45.82
N LEU A 64 2.86 -6.73 45.11
CA LEU A 64 2.31 -7.72 44.19
C LEU A 64 2.33 -9.10 44.84
N ILE A 65 1.14 -9.66 45.03
CA ILE A 65 0.92 -11.00 45.55
C ILE A 65 0.52 -11.89 44.37
N PRO A 66 1.27 -12.94 44.02
CA PRO A 66 0.89 -13.83 42.92
C PRO A 66 -0.51 -14.43 43.13
N TRP A 67 -1.26 -14.58 42.04
CA TRP A 67 -2.60 -15.15 42.10
C TRP A 67 -2.60 -16.54 42.78
N GLY A 68 -3.48 -16.73 43.76
CA GLY A 68 -3.56 -17.96 44.56
C GLY A 68 -2.52 -18.08 45.69
N LYS A 69 -1.67 -17.08 45.92
CA LYS A 69 -0.74 -17.03 47.07
C LYS A 69 -1.14 -15.94 48.07
N SER A 70 -0.62 -16.03 49.28
CA SER A 70 -0.90 -15.06 50.36
C SER A 70 0.27 -14.12 50.66
N LEU A 71 1.47 -14.39 50.12
CA LEU A 71 2.68 -13.62 50.41
C LEU A 71 3.09 -12.73 49.23
N PRO A 72 3.40 -11.44 49.49
CA PRO A 72 3.88 -10.53 48.45
C PRO A 72 5.26 -10.97 47.98
N THR A 73 5.45 -11.00 46.66
CA THR A 73 6.70 -11.47 46.04
C THR A 73 7.47 -10.34 45.37
N LYS A 74 6.78 -9.30 44.88
CA LYS A 74 7.38 -8.17 44.16
C LYS A 74 6.73 -6.85 44.58
N ARG A 75 7.36 -5.72 44.27
CA ARG A 75 6.73 -4.39 44.30
C ARG A 75 6.39 -3.97 42.88
N LEU A 76 5.30 -3.24 42.72
CA LEU A 76 4.94 -2.68 41.41
C LEU A 76 5.96 -1.57 41.06
N PRO A 77 6.64 -1.64 39.90
CA PRO A 77 7.54 -0.59 39.47
C PRO A 77 6.79 0.71 39.16
N GLY A 78 7.48 1.85 39.32
CA GLY A 78 6.94 3.17 39.01
C GLY A 78 6.87 3.39 37.50
N LEU A 79 5.83 2.86 36.86
CA LEU A 79 5.66 2.92 35.40
C LEU A 79 4.64 3.99 34.97
N LEU A 80 4.77 4.42 33.71
CA LEU A 80 3.80 5.29 33.05
C LEU A 80 2.65 4.46 32.49
N TRP A 81 1.47 4.69 33.04
CA TRP A 81 0.24 3.98 32.66
C TRP A 81 -0.49 4.72 31.55
N THR A 82 -0.82 3.99 30.49
CA THR A 82 -1.56 4.48 29.34
C THR A 82 -2.82 3.63 29.16
N PRO A 83 -3.99 4.20 28.82
CA PRO A 83 -5.18 3.42 28.48
C PRO A 83 -4.87 2.38 27.41
N ILE A 84 -5.34 1.13 27.58
CA ILE A 84 -4.92 0.01 26.72
C ILE A 84 -5.25 0.24 25.24
N ALA A 85 -6.37 0.90 24.97
CA ALA A 85 -6.81 1.25 23.62
C ALA A 85 -5.81 2.18 22.90
N ARG A 86 -5.11 3.04 23.65
CA ARG A 86 -4.06 3.92 23.11
C ARG A 86 -2.70 3.23 23.06
N ALA A 87 -2.44 2.32 23.99
CA ALA A 87 -1.17 1.62 24.10
C ALA A 87 -0.98 0.52 23.03
N ILE A 88 -2.08 0.01 22.49
CA ILE A 88 -2.13 -0.98 21.41
C ILE A 88 -3.02 -0.44 20.27
N PRO A 89 -2.49 0.42 19.38
CA PRO A 89 -3.27 1.00 18.30
C PRO A 89 -3.76 -0.08 17.32
N VAL A 90 -4.89 0.20 16.67
CA VAL A 90 -5.34 -0.59 15.51
C VAL A 90 -4.75 0.06 14.28
N GLU A 91 -3.79 -0.58 13.66
CA GLU A 91 -3.36 -0.20 12.32
C GLU A 91 -4.28 -0.91 11.33
N SER A 92 -5.00 -0.14 10.53
CA SER A 92 -5.63 -0.68 9.34
C SER A 92 -4.52 -1.02 8.35
N PRO A 93 -4.57 -2.17 7.66
CA PRO A 93 -3.66 -2.39 6.54
C PRO A 93 -3.86 -1.25 5.54
N ASP A 94 -2.77 -0.78 4.93
CA ASP A 94 -2.83 0.21 3.87
C ASP A 94 -3.82 -0.28 2.79
N TYR A 95 -4.76 0.58 2.44
CA TYR A 95 -5.83 0.23 1.51
C TYR A 95 -5.24 0.02 0.12
N ASN A 96 -5.12 -1.25 -0.30
CA ASN A 96 -4.64 -1.56 -1.64
C ASN A 96 -5.80 -1.48 -2.63
N HIS A 97 -5.85 -0.40 -3.42
CA HIS A 97 -6.84 -0.24 -4.50
C HIS A 97 -6.61 -1.22 -5.67
N ASN A 98 -5.45 -1.87 -5.73
CA ASN A 98 -5.11 -2.83 -6.77
C ASN A 98 -5.22 -4.24 -6.18
N PHE A 99 -6.13 -5.08 -6.71
CA PHE A 99 -6.37 -6.47 -6.28
C PHE A 99 -5.18 -7.43 -6.49
N PHE A 100 -3.95 -6.93 -6.63
CA PHE A 100 -2.72 -7.68 -6.84
C PHE A 100 -1.80 -7.54 -5.62
N GLY A 101 -0.92 -8.52 -5.41
CA GLY A 101 0.05 -8.50 -4.30
C GLY A 101 0.90 -7.22 -4.33
N VAL A 102 1.16 -6.64 -3.15
CA VAL A 102 1.89 -5.37 -2.97
C VAL A 102 3.30 -5.38 -3.60
N ALA A 103 3.82 -6.54 -3.97
CA ALA A 103 5.15 -6.75 -4.52
C ALA A 103 5.18 -7.15 -6.02
N GLU A 104 4.04 -7.37 -6.68
CA GLU A 104 4.04 -7.83 -8.07
C GLU A 104 4.08 -6.64 -9.04
N GLN A 105 5.19 -6.51 -9.77
CA GLN A 105 5.34 -5.56 -10.87
C GLN A 105 5.11 -6.27 -12.19
N ILE A 106 3.99 -5.98 -12.86
CA ILE A 106 3.75 -6.45 -14.23
C ILE A 106 4.49 -5.51 -15.18
N THR A 107 5.47 -6.05 -15.91
CA THR A 107 6.17 -5.30 -16.96
C THR A 107 5.42 -5.50 -18.27
N ILE A 108 4.80 -4.44 -18.79
CA ILE A 108 4.15 -4.43 -20.09
C ILE A 108 5.17 -3.98 -21.13
N GLY A 109 5.34 -4.75 -22.20
CA GLY A 109 6.24 -4.45 -23.30
C GLY A 109 5.57 -4.69 -24.65
N LEU A 110 6.00 -3.95 -25.67
CA LEU A 110 5.53 -4.17 -27.04
C LEU A 110 6.27 -5.36 -27.65
N VAL A 111 5.54 -6.27 -28.28
CA VAL A 111 6.06 -7.41 -29.05
C VAL A 111 5.84 -7.21 -30.54
N SER A 112 6.66 -7.85 -31.37
CA SER A 112 6.50 -7.77 -32.82
C SER A 112 5.20 -8.43 -33.27
N HIS A 113 4.46 -7.74 -34.14
CA HIS A 113 3.21 -8.23 -34.71
C HIS A 113 3.47 -8.84 -36.09
N SER A 114 3.02 -10.08 -36.33
CA SER A 114 3.29 -10.84 -37.55
C SER A 114 2.35 -10.49 -38.72
N SER A 115 1.18 -9.93 -38.43
CA SER A 115 0.20 -9.54 -39.46
C SER A 115 0.37 -8.06 -39.84
N PRO A 116 0.38 -7.72 -41.15
CA PRO A 116 0.47 -6.33 -41.60
C PRO A 116 -0.73 -5.53 -41.08
N GLN A 117 -0.44 -4.37 -40.46
CA GLN A 117 -1.43 -3.41 -40.02
C GLN A 117 -1.38 -2.18 -40.93
N GLU A 118 -2.55 -1.62 -41.27
CA GLU A 118 -2.62 -0.41 -42.07
C GLU A 118 -2.19 0.80 -41.22
N ALA A 119 -1.15 1.50 -41.68
CA ALA A 119 -0.67 2.69 -41.02
C ALA A 119 -1.63 3.86 -41.27
N ALA A 120 -2.15 4.46 -40.19
CA ALA A 120 -3.07 5.59 -40.28
C ALA A 120 -2.47 6.90 -39.72
N ALA A 121 -1.27 6.84 -39.14
CA ALA A 121 -0.51 8.02 -38.73
C ALA A 121 0.99 7.89 -39.02
N LEU A 122 1.67 9.03 -39.19
CA LEU A 122 3.10 9.15 -39.44
C LEU A 122 3.69 10.23 -38.53
N LYS A 123 4.67 9.85 -37.71
CA LYS A 123 5.49 10.75 -36.93
C LYS A 123 6.77 11.07 -37.69
N THR A 124 6.98 12.33 -38.04
CA THR A 124 8.14 12.81 -38.81
C THR A 124 8.66 14.14 -38.27
N SER A 125 9.70 14.71 -38.87
CA SER A 125 10.21 16.05 -38.51
C SER A 125 9.37 17.16 -39.13
N PHE A 126 9.26 18.29 -38.44
CA PHE A 126 8.59 19.48 -38.97
C PHE A 126 9.24 19.98 -40.26
N THR A 127 10.57 19.88 -40.37
CA THR A 127 11.31 20.23 -41.58
C THR A 127 10.89 19.39 -42.79
N ALA A 128 10.74 18.07 -42.62
CA ALA A 128 10.29 17.17 -43.69
C ALA A 128 8.86 17.49 -44.13
N LEU A 129 7.95 17.76 -43.18
CA LEU A 129 6.58 18.17 -43.52
C LEU A 129 6.55 19.49 -44.28
N LYS A 130 7.33 20.49 -43.84
CA LYS A 130 7.41 21.80 -44.50
C LYS A 130 7.87 21.68 -45.96
N ALA A 131 8.88 20.86 -46.22
CA ALA A 131 9.35 20.60 -47.58
C ALA A 131 8.29 19.88 -48.43
N TYR A 132 7.57 18.92 -47.86
CA TYR A 132 6.48 18.22 -48.54
C TYR A 132 5.35 19.16 -48.93
N VAL A 133 4.84 19.95 -47.98
CA VAL A 133 3.72 20.88 -48.19
C VAL A 133 4.02 21.90 -49.29
N ALA A 134 5.27 22.33 -49.45
CA ALA A 134 5.67 23.26 -50.50
C ALA A 134 5.50 22.71 -51.93
N SER A 135 5.52 21.38 -52.10
CA SER A 135 5.45 20.69 -53.39
C SER A 135 4.17 19.88 -53.59
N ALA A 136 3.44 19.58 -52.51
CA ALA A 136 2.32 18.66 -52.54
C ALA A 136 1.06 19.31 -53.15
N PRO A 137 0.30 18.56 -53.98
CA PRO A 137 -0.99 19.03 -54.48
C PRO A 137 -1.97 19.35 -53.34
N ALA A 138 -2.71 20.46 -53.44
CA ALA A 138 -3.65 20.91 -52.41
C ALA A 138 -4.68 19.84 -52.01
N VAL A 139 -5.17 19.04 -52.97
CA VAL A 139 -6.12 17.94 -52.71
C VAL A 139 -5.56 16.89 -51.75
N ARG A 140 -4.25 16.61 -51.79
CA ARG A 140 -3.62 15.67 -50.86
C ARG A 140 -3.46 16.24 -49.46
N LEU A 141 -3.38 17.57 -49.33
CA LEU A 141 -3.23 18.22 -48.03
C LEU A 141 -4.58 18.36 -47.31
N GLN A 142 -5.69 18.41 -48.03
CA GLN A 142 -7.04 18.55 -47.46
C GLN A 142 -7.45 17.35 -46.59
N GLU A 143 -7.02 16.14 -46.97
CA GLU A 143 -7.32 14.89 -46.24
C GLU A 143 -6.38 14.64 -45.04
N LEU A 144 -5.39 15.51 -44.84
CA LEU A 144 -4.38 15.36 -43.79
C LEU A 144 -4.67 16.29 -42.61
N ARG A 145 -4.49 15.74 -41.41
CA ARG A 145 -4.47 16.49 -40.16
C ARG A 145 -3.09 16.32 -39.53
N TRP A 146 -2.59 17.34 -38.87
CA TRP A 146 -1.31 17.24 -38.18
C TRP A 146 -1.29 17.99 -36.87
N VAL A 147 -0.45 17.52 -35.95
CA VAL A 147 -0.16 18.20 -34.69
C VAL A 147 1.35 18.30 -34.51
N HIS A 148 1.81 19.49 -34.16
CA HIS A 148 3.20 19.77 -33.86
C HIS A 148 3.48 19.49 -32.38
N SER A 149 4.55 18.75 -32.11
CA SER A 149 5.09 18.50 -30.77
C SER A 149 6.21 19.49 -30.45
N SER A 150 6.55 19.69 -29.18
CA SER A 150 7.58 20.63 -28.73
C SER A 150 9.01 20.34 -29.23
N GLU A 151 9.26 19.14 -29.78
CA GLU A 151 10.61 18.67 -30.18
C GLU A 151 10.86 18.70 -31.70
N GLU A 152 10.31 19.68 -32.44
CA GLU A 152 10.44 19.75 -33.92
C GLU A 152 9.89 18.51 -34.64
N GLN A 153 8.98 17.79 -33.98
CA GLN A 153 8.32 16.60 -34.51
C GLN A 153 6.85 16.89 -34.80
N VAL A 154 6.32 16.23 -35.82
CA VAL A 154 4.93 16.34 -36.22
C VAL A 154 4.33 14.96 -36.34
N LEU A 155 3.13 14.79 -35.82
CA LEU A 155 2.29 13.64 -36.09
C LEU A 155 1.28 14.02 -37.16
N ILE A 156 1.33 13.30 -38.28
CA ILE A 156 0.43 13.44 -39.42
C ILE A 156 -0.57 12.28 -39.36
N MET A 157 -1.84 12.56 -39.58
CA MET A 157 -2.94 11.60 -39.60
C MET A 157 -3.79 11.82 -40.86
N GLY A 158 -4.31 10.75 -41.44
CA GLY A 158 -5.15 10.81 -42.64
C GLY A 158 -4.67 9.85 -43.74
N HIS A 159 -5.43 9.76 -44.83
CA HIS A 159 -5.16 8.84 -45.93
C HIS A 159 -5.24 9.55 -47.29
N PRO A 160 -4.29 9.30 -48.21
CA PRO A 160 -3.08 8.50 -48.03
C PRO A 160 -2.01 9.24 -47.19
N LEU A 161 -1.23 8.51 -46.40
CA LEU A 161 -0.10 9.10 -45.68
C LEU A 161 1.00 9.57 -46.65
N PRO A 162 1.64 10.72 -46.38
CA PRO A 162 2.80 11.18 -47.15
C PRO A 162 3.95 10.17 -47.10
N ALA A 163 4.64 9.99 -48.23
CA ALA A 163 5.85 9.17 -48.29
C ALA A 163 7.06 9.95 -47.74
N LEU A 164 7.07 10.20 -46.42
CA LEU A 164 8.12 10.91 -45.71
C LEU A 164 8.86 9.97 -44.74
N PRO A 165 10.16 10.21 -44.47
CA PRO A 165 10.88 9.44 -43.47
C PRO A 165 10.27 9.66 -42.09
N GLY A 166 10.08 8.59 -41.33
CA GLY A 166 9.49 8.68 -40.00
C GLY A 166 9.01 7.34 -39.48
N GLN A 167 8.33 7.39 -38.34
CA GLN A 167 7.73 6.22 -37.70
C GLN A 167 6.22 6.22 -37.96
N THR A 168 5.71 5.15 -38.53
CA THR A 168 4.28 4.96 -38.76
C THR A 168 3.60 4.34 -37.55
N TYR A 169 2.32 4.67 -37.37
CA TYR A 169 1.49 4.15 -36.29
C TYR A 169 0.16 3.63 -36.84
N TRP A 170 -0.37 2.60 -36.19
CA TRP A 170 -1.66 2.00 -36.46
C TRP A 170 -2.58 2.10 -35.24
N PRO A 171 -3.90 2.23 -35.44
CA PRO A 171 -4.84 2.37 -34.34
C PRO A 171 -5.19 1.00 -33.73
N LEU A 172 -5.05 0.88 -32.41
CA LEU A 172 -5.55 -0.25 -31.63
C LEU A 172 -6.48 0.26 -30.53
N GLY A 173 -7.78 0.16 -30.75
CA GLY A 173 -8.79 0.76 -29.86
C GLY A 173 -8.62 2.29 -29.80
N GLU A 174 -8.43 2.84 -28.61
CA GLU A 174 -8.17 4.27 -28.38
C GLU A 174 -6.68 4.64 -28.36
N HIS A 175 -5.81 3.69 -28.73
CA HIS A 175 -4.35 3.86 -28.70
C HIS A 175 -3.74 3.84 -30.10
N TRP A 176 -2.57 4.47 -30.21
CA TRP A 176 -1.73 4.45 -31.40
C TRP A 176 -0.47 3.65 -31.12
N LEU A 177 -0.27 2.56 -31.86
CA LEU A 177 0.91 1.70 -31.72
C LEU A 177 1.87 1.88 -32.88
N PRO A 178 3.19 1.81 -32.65
CA PRO A 178 4.14 1.76 -33.75
C PRO A 178 3.81 0.61 -34.70
N ALA A 179 3.83 0.87 -36.01
CA ALA A 179 3.57 -0.16 -37.01
C ALA A 179 4.54 -1.34 -36.83
N GLY A 180 4.01 -2.56 -36.88
CA GLY A 180 4.77 -3.79 -36.63
C GLY A 180 4.85 -4.23 -35.17
N TYR A 181 4.17 -3.56 -34.24
CA TYR A 181 4.12 -3.92 -32.82
C TYR A 181 2.70 -4.10 -32.28
N THR A 182 2.56 -4.95 -31.26
CA THR A 182 1.35 -5.18 -30.42
C THR A 182 1.77 -5.28 -28.95
N PHE A 183 0.80 -5.32 -28.02
CA PHE A 183 1.01 -5.74 -26.63
C PHE A 183 1.09 -7.27 -26.51
#